data_AF-C0FNA0-F1
#
_entry.id   AF-C0FNA0-F1
#
_cell.length_a   1.000
_cell.length_b   1.000
_cell.length_c   1.000
_cell.angle_alpha   90.00
_cell.angle_beta   90.00
_cell.angle_gamma   90.00
#
_symmetry.space_group_name_H-M   'P 1'
#
loop_
_entity.id
_entity.type
_entity.pdbx_description
1 polymer ?
#
loop_
_entity_poly.entity_id
_entity_poly.type
_entity_poly.pdbx_seq_one_letter_code
_entity_poly.pdbx_strand_id
1 'polypeptide(L)'
;MEYMTESFVREELRITPAKVERIHYYQEKWQCPECRKDGDGIFAESRIPAALIPHSPASPSMTVYVAMEKIGMAVPYYRQEFLMNQLGFTLPRETMANWIIYTAENYFYLIYDRLHEELLKRDLVHADETTCQVLREKGRTAEQTSYMWLYATGNDGLTPIVLYDYQPSRKGSCAQKFLEV
;
A
#
# COMPACT_ATOMS: atom_id res chain seq x y z
N MET A 1 -49.32 -28.14 5.70
CA MET A 1 -49.05 -26.70 5.86
C MET A 1 -48.74 -26.16 4.49
N GLU A 2 -49.35 -25.04 4.11
CA GLU A 2 -49.19 -24.40 2.81
C GLU A 2 -48.54 -23.02 3.03
N TYR A 3 -47.49 -22.72 2.27
CA TYR A 3 -46.80 -21.44 2.34
C TYR A 3 -47.67 -20.36 1.68
N MET A 4 -47.87 -19.22 2.34
CA MET A 4 -48.78 -18.15 1.89
C MET A 4 -48.05 -16.92 1.36
N THR A 5 -47.21 -16.28 2.18
CA THR A 5 -46.37 -15.13 1.79
C THR A 5 -45.34 -14.86 2.89
N GLU A 6 -44.29 -14.14 2.55
CA GLU A 6 -43.36 -13.54 3.51
C GLU A 6 -43.68 -12.05 3.69
N SER A 7 -43.41 -11.52 4.89
CA SER A 7 -43.41 -10.08 5.17
C SER A 7 -42.11 -9.72 5.88
N PHE A 8 -41.57 -8.53 5.59
CA PHE A 8 -40.39 -8.04 6.27
C PHE A 8 -40.71 -7.81 7.76
N VAL A 9 -39.91 -8.41 8.65
CA VAL A 9 -40.12 -8.34 10.10
C VAL A 9 -39.16 -7.36 10.76
N ARG A 10 -37.85 -7.52 10.54
CA ARG A 10 -36.81 -6.65 11.08
C ARG A 10 -35.49 -6.84 10.35
N GLU A 11 -34.63 -5.84 10.46
CA GLU A 11 -33.22 -5.92 10.10
C GLU A 11 -32.36 -5.94 11.37
N GLU A 12 -31.28 -6.74 11.35
CA GLU A 12 -30.28 -6.77 12.40
C GLU A 12 -28.89 -6.79 11.77
N LEU A 13 -28.01 -5.90 12.23
CA LEU A 13 -26.62 -5.85 11.79
C LEU A 13 -25.76 -6.77 12.67
N ARG A 14 -24.99 -7.66 12.05
CA ARG A 14 -24.03 -8.54 12.73
C ARG A 14 -22.64 -8.33 12.14
N ILE A 15 -21.61 -8.31 12.99
CA ILE A 15 -20.22 -8.20 12.58
C ILE A 15 -19.55 -9.56 12.69
N THR A 16 -18.92 -10.01 11.61
CA THR A 16 -17.96 -11.12 11.62
C THR A 16 -16.55 -10.55 11.51
N PRO A 17 -15.68 -10.75 12.51
CA PRO A 17 -14.32 -10.22 12.47
C PRO A 17 -13.50 -10.75 11.28
N ALA A 18 -12.40 -10.07 10.97
CA ALA A 18 -11.47 -10.50 9.93
C ALA A 18 -10.91 -11.90 10.21
N LYS A 19 -10.80 -12.72 9.17
CA LYS A 19 -10.11 -14.02 9.19
C LYS A 19 -8.74 -13.86 8.57
N VAL A 20 -7.68 -14.13 9.32
CA VAL A 20 -6.30 -14.10 8.84
C VAL A 20 -5.80 -15.52 8.63
N GLU A 21 -5.22 -15.78 7.47
CA GLU A 21 -4.74 -17.11 7.08
C GLU A 21 -3.24 -17.07 6.78
N ARG A 22 -2.53 -18.13 7.19
CA ARG A 22 -1.13 -18.34 6.83
C ARG A 22 -1.05 -19.40 5.74
N ILE A 23 -0.67 -18.97 4.55
CA ILE A 23 -0.54 -19.84 3.38
C ILE A 23 0.94 -20.20 3.19
N HIS A 24 1.25 -21.49 3.11
CA HIS A 24 2.60 -21.97 2.82
C HIS A 24 2.64 -22.53 1.40
N TYR A 25 3.58 -22.03 0.60
CA TYR A 25 3.87 -22.56 -0.73
C TYR A 25 5.09 -23.49 -0.64
N TYR A 26 4.92 -24.73 -1.10
CA TYR A 26 6.01 -25.71 -1.22
C TYR A 26 6.28 -25.95 -2.70
N GLN A 27 7.56 -25.94 -3.09
CA GLN A 27 8.00 -26.19 -4.45
C GLN A 27 8.61 -27.59 -4.53
N GLU A 28 8.16 -28.39 -5.48
CA GLU A 28 8.77 -29.69 -5.75
C GLU A 28 10.00 -29.51 -6.65
N LYS A 29 11.09 -30.18 -6.26
CA LYS A 29 12.32 -30.24 -7.04
C LYS A 29 12.64 -31.70 -7.33
N TRP A 30 12.78 -32.01 -8.61
CA TRP A 30 13.03 -33.35 -9.11
C TRP A 30 14.41 -33.41 -9.74
N GLN A 31 15.11 -34.51 -9.53
CA GLN A 31 16.41 -34.78 -10.17
C GLN A 31 16.37 -36.18 -10.76
N CYS A 32 16.86 -36.34 -11.99
CA CYS A 32 16.97 -37.66 -12.61
C CYS A 32 18.03 -38.50 -11.86
N PRO A 33 17.68 -39.68 -11.32
CA PRO A 33 18.63 -40.50 -10.56
C PRO A 33 19.80 -41.03 -11.39
N GLU A 34 19.60 -41.30 -12.68
CA GLU A 34 20.65 -41.80 -13.56
C GLU A 34 21.60 -40.68 -14.00
N CYS A 35 21.08 -39.54 -14.48
CA CYS A 35 21.91 -38.39 -14.86
C CYS A 35 22.75 -37.85 -13.69
N ARG A 36 22.27 -38.02 -12.45
CA ARG A 36 23.03 -37.68 -11.26
C ARG A 36 24.34 -38.48 -11.14
N LYS A 37 24.36 -39.75 -11.54
CA LYS A 37 25.56 -40.60 -11.47
C LYS A 37 26.65 -40.14 -12.44
N ASP A 38 26.24 -39.60 -13.59
CA ASP A 38 27.14 -39.13 -14.66
C ASP A 38 27.61 -37.68 -14.45
N GLY A 39 27.22 -37.03 -13.35
CA GLY A 39 27.58 -35.65 -13.04
C GLY A 39 26.73 -34.58 -13.74
N ASP A 40 25.72 -34.98 -14.53
CA ASP A 40 24.83 -34.09 -15.31
C ASP A 40 23.41 -33.99 -14.71
N GLY A 41 23.33 -34.03 -13.38
CA GLY A 41 22.05 -34.05 -12.66
C GLY A 41 21.38 -32.68 -12.58
N ILE A 42 20.79 -32.19 -13.67
CA ILE A 42 19.98 -30.96 -13.69
C ILE A 42 18.74 -31.14 -12.79
N PHE A 43 18.43 -30.11 -11.98
CA PHE A 43 17.20 -30.05 -11.20
C PHE A 43 16.06 -29.49 -12.05
N ALA A 44 14.96 -30.21 -12.12
CA ALA A 44 13.69 -29.72 -12.65
C ALA A 44 12.85 -29.18 -11.49
N GLU A 45 12.42 -27.93 -11.59
CA GLU A 45 11.62 -27.27 -10.55
C GLU A 45 10.22 -26.95 -11.07
N SER A 46 9.19 -27.12 -10.22
CA SER A 46 7.84 -26.67 -10.55
C SER A 46 7.76 -25.15 -10.61
N ARG A 47 6.88 -24.62 -11.46
CA ARG A 47 6.58 -23.17 -11.48
C ARG A 47 5.93 -22.76 -10.15
N ILE A 48 6.31 -21.59 -9.65
CA ILE A 48 5.73 -21.00 -8.44
C ILE A 48 5.13 -19.63 -8.75
N PRO A 49 4.04 -19.21 -8.08
CA PRO A 49 3.56 -17.85 -8.15
C PRO A 49 4.62 -16.86 -7.68
N ALA A 50 4.70 -15.70 -8.32
CA ALA A 50 5.57 -14.62 -7.88
C ALA A 50 5.05 -14.04 -6.54
N ALA A 51 5.94 -13.92 -5.56
CA ALA A 51 5.63 -13.20 -4.33
C ALA A 51 5.55 -11.69 -4.62
N LEU A 52 4.64 -10.99 -3.94
CA LEU A 52 4.55 -9.53 -4.05
C LEU A 52 5.83 -8.85 -3.56
N ILE A 53 6.34 -9.28 -2.40
CA ILE A 53 7.59 -8.80 -1.82
C ILE A 53 8.47 -10.03 -1.56
N PRO A 54 9.63 -10.16 -2.24
CA PRO A 54 10.53 -11.29 -2.03
C PRO A 54 10.92 -11.47 -0.56
N HIS A 55 10.97 -12.73 -0.11
CA HIS A 55 11.32 -13.10 1.28
C HIS A 55 10.43 -12.49 2.38
N SER A 56 9.23 -12.04 2.03
CA SER A 56 8.26 -11.45 2.96
C SER A 56 6.97 -12.27 3.01
N PRO A 57 6.25 -12.32 4.15
CA PRO A 57 4.92 -12.92 4.19
C PRO A 57 3.82 -12.03 3.58
N ALA A 58 4.19 -10.93 2.91
CA ALA A 58 3.27 -10.01 2.24
C ALA A 58 2.52 -10.70 1.09
N SER A 59 1.22 -10.87 1.25
CA SER A 59 0.31 -11.10 0.13
C SER A 59 -0.28 -9.77 -0.36
N PRO A 60 -0.74 -9.67 -1.62
CA PRO A 60 -1.45 -8.48 -2.09
C PRO A 60 -2.63 -8.06 -1.21
N SER A 61 -3.44 -9.02 -0.75
CA SER A 61 -4.58 -8.73 0.13
C SER A 61 -4.14 -8.19 1.49
N MET A 62 -3.09 -8.76 2.09
CA MET A 62 -2.59 -8.32 3.38
C MET A 62 -1.96 -6.93 3.31
N THR A 63 -1.18 -6.65 2.26
CA THR A 63 -0.57 -5.31 2.09
C THR A 63 -1.64 -4.24 1.85
N VAL A 64 -2.68 -4.53 1.07
CA VAL A 64 -3.82 -3.61 0.88
C VAL A 64 -4.59 -3.41 2.19
N TYR A 65 -4.80 -4.46 2.99
CA TYR A 65 -5.45 -4.34 4.29
C TYR A 65 -4.69 -3.37 5.21
N VAL A 66 -3.37 -3.55 5.35
CA VAL A 66 -2.49 -2.66 6.13
C VAL A 66 -2.53 -1.23 5.60
N ALA A 67 -2.51 -1.06 4.27
CA ALA A 67 -2.57 0.25 3.62
C ALA A 67 -3.90 0.96 3.90
N MET A 68 -5.02 0.25 3.79
CA MET A 68 -6.35 0.79 4.05
C MET A 68 -6.51 1.18 5.52
N GLU A 69 -6.06 0.35 6.45
CA GLU A 69 -6.07 0.70 7.87
C GLU A 69 -5.20 1.93 8.13
N LYS A 70 -3.98 1.99 7.56
CA LYS A 70 -3.03 3.08 7.83
C LYS A 70 -3.47 4.40 7.22
N ILE A 71 -3.87 4.39 5.96
CA ILE A 71 -4.09 5.58 5.13
C ILE A 71 -5.58 5.91 5.10
N GLY A 72 -6.44 4.95 4.78
CA GLY A 72 -7.89 5.16 4.66
C GLY A 72 -8.58 5.37 6.02
N MET A 73 -8.15 4.64 7.05
CA MET A 73 -8.77 4.67 8.39
C MET A 73 -7.91 5.36 9.44
N ALA A 74 -6.74 5.90 9.07
CA ALA A 74 -5.79 6.56 9.96
C ALA A 74 -5.39 5.74 11.22
N VAL A 75 -5.41 4.40 11.13
CA VAL A 75 -5.02 3.51 12.22
C VAL A 75 -3.49 3.44 12.31
N PRO A 76 -2.87 3.85 13.44
CA PRO A 76 -1.43 3.79 13.59
C PRO A 76 -0.93 2.34 13.68
N TYR A 77 0.28 2.08 13.16
CA TYR A 77 0.83 0.71 13.06
C TYR A 77 0.87 -0.05 14.38
N TYR A 78 1.10 0.62 15.52
CA TYR A 78 1.08 -0.07 16.83
C TYR A 78 -0.31 -0.63 17.17
N ARG A 79 -1.38 0.00 16.69
CA ARG A 79 -2.75 -0.48 16.87
C ARG A 79 -3.05 -1.63 15.92
N GLN A 80 -2.57 -1.55 14.68
CA GLN A 80 -2.67 -2.66 13.73
C GLN A 80 -1.92 -3.90 14.25
N GLU A 81 -0.70 -3.71 14.78
CA GLU A 81 0.07 -4.79 15.41
C GLU A 81 -0.70 -5.43 16.57
N PHE A 82 -1.30 -4.62 17.44
CA PHE A 82 -2.15 -5.13 18.51
C PHE A 82 -3.32 -5.97 17.97
N LEU A 83 -4.04 -5.49 16.95
CA LEU A 83 -5.15 -6.22 16.33
C LEU A 83 -4.71 -7.53 15.69
N MET A 84 -3.58 -7.53 14.98
CA MET A 84 -3.02 -8.75 14.37
C MET A 84 -2.66 -9.80 15.43
N ASN A 85 -2.10 -9.36 16.56
CA ASN A 85 -1.82 -10.27 17.68
C ASN A 85 -3.11 -10.85 18.29
N GLN A 86 -4.21 -10.08 18.37
CA GLN A 86 -5.51 -10.61 18.80
C GLN A 86 -6.05 -11.68 17.83
N LEU A 87 -5.68 -11.60 16.55
CA LEU A 87 -6.00 -12.59 15.53
C LEU A 87 -5.00 -13.77 15.51
N GLY A 88 -4.07 -13.84 16.46
CA GLY A 88 -3.07 -14.91 16.57
C GLY A 88 -1.91 -14.79 15.58
N PHE A 89 -1.72 -13.62 14.96
CA PHE A 89 -0.66 -13.36 13.99
C PHE A 89 0.29 -12.25 14.46
N THR A 90 1.55 -12.59 14.68
CA THR A 90 2.57 -11.59 15.02
C THR A 90 3.09 -10.92 13.76
N LEU A 91 2.74 -9.65 13.57
CA LEU A 91 3.19 -8.81 12.47
C LEU A 91 3.82 -7.52 13.00
N PRO A 92 5.16 -7.39 12.96
CA PRO A 92 5.84 -6.19 13.47
C PRO A 92 5.46 -4.92 12.72
N ARG A 93 5.45 -3.79 13.43
CA ARG A 93 5.17 -2.45 12.87
C ARG A 93 6.12 -2.08 11.73
N GLU A 94 7.39 -2.40 11.90
CA GLU A 94 8.45 -2.13 10.92
C GLU A 94 8.19 -2.89 9.63
N THR A 95 7.74 -4.14 9.74
CA THR A 95 7.36 -4.96 8.58
C THR A 95 6.18 -4.32 7.83
N MET A 96 5.13 -3.91 8.54
CA MET A 96 3.99 -3.21 7.92
C MET A 96 4.40 -1.91 7.23
N ALA A 97 5.21 -1.09 7.90
CA ALA A 97 5.72 0.16 7.31
C ALA A 97 6.55 -0.10 6.05
N ASN A 98 7.44 -1.09 6.08
CA ASN A 98 8.26 -1.46 4.93
C ASN A 98 7.42 -1.99 3.76
N TRP A 99 6.29 -2.67 4.02
CA TRP A 99 5.39 -3.10 2.94
C TRP A 99 4.77 -1.91 2.20
N ILE A 100 4.34 -0.87 2.93
CA ILE A 100 3.80 0.34 2.31
C ILE A 100 4.87 1.09 1.54
N ILE A 101 6.08 1.22 2.08
CA ILE A 101 7.21 1.88 1.39
C ILE A 101 7.55 1.11 0.12
N TYR A 102 7.76 -0.21 0.22
CA TYR A 102 8.10 -1.05 -0.92
C TYR A 102 7.04 -0.97 -2.02
N THR A 103 5.75 -1.02 -1.64
CA THR A 103 4.68 -0.96 -2.64
C THR A 103 4.53 0.42 -3.27
N ALA A 104 4.77 1.49 -2.53
CA ALA A 104 4.86 2.84 -3.08
C ALA A 104 5.98 2.93 -4.12
N GLU A 105 7.20 2.54 -3.73
CA GLU A 105 8.43 2.56 -4.55
C GLU A 105 8.31 1.75 -5.85
N ASN A 106 7.76 0.54 -5.78
CA ASN A 106 7.82 -0.41 -6.90
C ASN A 106 6.56 -0.41 -7.78
N TYR A 107 5.43 0.11 -7.29
CA TYR A 107 4.16 0.04 -8.02
C TYR A 107 3.45 1.40 -8.13
N PHE A 108 3.34 2.16 -7.03
CA PHE A 108 2.49 3.36 -7.04
C PHE A 108 3.16 4.61 -7.59
N TYR A 109 4.48 4.78 -7.48
CA TYR A 109 5.13 5.97 -8.08
C TYR A 109 4.94 6.04 -9.60
N LEU A 110 4.91 4.91 -10.30
CA LEU A 110 4.61 4.88 -11.74
C LEU A 110 3.23 5.48 -12.06
N ILE A 111 2.25 5.24 -11.18
CA ILE A 111 0.90 5.80 -11.32
C ILE A 111 0.92 7.28 -10.91
N TYR A 112 1.61 7.61 -9.82
CA TYR A 112 1.78 8.98 -9.35
C TYR A 112 2.38 9.88 -10.43
N ASP A 113 3.49 9.45 -11.05
CA ASP A 113 4.18 10.19 -12.11
C ASP A 113 3.27 10.40 -13.32
N ARG A 114 2.54 9.36 -13.72
CA ARG A 114 1.57 9.45 -14.82
C ARG A 114 0.42 10.40 -14.52
N LEU A 115 -0.07 10.41 -13.29
CA LEU A 115 -1.10 11.34 -12.83
C LEU A 115 -0.56 12.77 -12.73
N HIS A 116 0.70 12.95 -12.37
CA HIS A 116 1.38 14.24 -12.32
C HIS A 116 1.48 14.86 -13.72
N GLU A 117 1.91 14.09 -14.72
CA GLU A 117 1.91 14.51 -16.13
C GLU A 117 0.51 14.95 -16.60
N GLU A 118 -0.55 14.22 -16.23
CA GLU A 118 -1.93 14.55 -16.62
C GLU A 118 -2.50 15.74 -15.84
N LEU A 119 -2.05 15.95 -14.60
CA LEU A 119 -2.40 17.11 -13.80
C LEU A 119 -1.82 18.39 -14.42
N LEU A 120 -0.56 18.36 -14.86
CA LEU A 120 0.12 19.52 -15.46
C LEU A 120 -0.44 19.92 -16.83
N LYS A 121 -1.22 19.04 -17.49
CA LYS A 121 -1.95 19.37 -18.72
C LYS A 121 -3.24 20.14 -18.47
N ARG A 122 -3.68 20.30 -17.23
CA ARG A 122 -4.92 21.01 -16.90
C ARG A 122 -4.70 22.52 -16.91
N ASP A 123 -5.72 23.25 -17.33
CA ASP A 123 -5.68 24.72 -17.39
C ASP A 123 -5.55 25.37 -16.01
N LEU A 124 -6.07 24.71 -14.97
CA LEU A 124 -6.06 25.19 -13.60
C LEU A 124 -5.74 24.06 -12.62
N VAL A 125 -4.73 24.29 -11.79
CA VAL A 125 -4.35 23.44 -10.67
C VAL A 125 -4.55 24.22 -9.38
N HIS A 126 -5.30 23.64 -8.43
CA HIS A 126 -5.40 24.14 -7.07
C HIS A 126 -4.26 23.56 -6.24
N ALA A 127 -3.69 24.37 -5.35
CA ALA A 127 -2.67 23.95 -4.43
C ALA A 127 -2.99 24.46 -3.01
N ASP A 128 -2.78 23.60 -2.02
CA ASP A 128 -2.85 23.96 -0.61
C ASP A 128 -1.77 23.19 0.16
N GLU A 129 -1.28 23.75 1.27
CA GLU A 129 -0.25 23.09 2.07
C GLU A 129 -0.66 22.95 3.53
N THR A 130 -0.38 21.77 4.10
CA THR A 130 -0.54 21.51 5.54
C THR A 130 0.83 21.31 6.17
N THR A 131 1.03 21.89 7.36
CA THR A 131 2.27 21.72 8.11
C THR A 131 2.37 20.34 8.74
N CYS A 132 3.57 19.77 8.78
CA CYS A 132 3.86 18.51 9.44
C CYS A 132 5.25 18.55 10.11
N GLN A 133 5.47 17.65 11.07
CA GLN A 133 6.77 17.43 11.68
C GLN A 133 7.29 16.06 11.30
N VAL A 134 8.55 16.00 10.85
CA VAL A 134 9.20 14.76 10.45
C VAL A 134 10.31 14.46 11.46
N LEU A 135 10.13 13.38 12.22
CA LEU A 135 11.02 13.04 13.34
C LEU A 135 12.46 12.70 12.92
N ARG A 136 12.63 12.17 11.71
CA ARG A 136 13.92 11.69 11.20
C ARG A 136 14.14 12.17 9.78
N GLU A 137 14.41 13.46 9.64
CA GLU A 137 14.77 14.07 8.38
C GLU A 137 16.27 14.32 8.29
N LYS A 138 16.87 13.98 7.15
CA LYS A 138 18.32 14.12 6.95
C LYS A 138 18.70 15.60 6.95
N GLY A 139 19.56 16.00 7.90
CA GLY A 139 20.06 17.37 8.00
C GLY A 139 19.07 18.38 8.61
N ARG A 140 17.99 17.91 9.24
CA ARG A 140 16.98 18.75 9.89
C ARG A 140 16.62 18.21 11.27
N THR A 141 16.25 19.10 12.19
CA THR A 141 15.79 18.72 13.54
C THR A 141 14.29 18.43 13.53
N ALA A 142 13.81 17.62 14.48
CA ALA A 142 12.41 17.18 14.53
C ALA A 142 11.42 18.32 14.80
N GLU A 143 11.89 19.44 15.38
CA GLU A 143 11.10 20.62 15.67
C GLU A 143 10.85 21.49 14.43
N GLN A 144 11.64 21.30 13.36
CA GLN A 144 11.48 22.07 12.14
C GLN A 144 10.18 21.70 11.41
N THR A 145 9.47 22.72 10.93
CA THR A 145 8.24 22.53 10.18
C THR A 145 8.53 22.10 8.75
N SER A 146 7.93 21.00 8.33
CA SER A 146 7.82 20.56 6.95
C SER A 146 6.40 20.77 6.44
N TYR A 147 6.20 20.55 5.15
CA TYR A 147 4.95 20.82 4.47
C TYR A 147 4.56 19.61 3.64
N MET A 148 3.30 19.21 3.73
CA MET A 148 2.68 18.32 2.76
C MET A 148 1.82 19.20 1.85
N TRP A 149 2.24 19.34 0.61
CA TRP A 149 1.49 20.04 -0.43
C TRP A 149 0.45 19.08 -1.01
N LEU A 150 -0.73 19.62 -1.30
CA LEU A 150 -1.78 18.96 -2.03
C LEU A 150 -1.99 19.73 -3.33
N TYR A 151 -1.94 19.03 -4.45
CA TYR A 151 -2.28 19.56 -5.76
C TYR A 151 -3.50 18.84 -6.30
N ALA A 152 -4.49 19.61 -6.75
CA ALA A 152 -5.74 19.07 -7.26
C ALA A 152 -6.18 19.74 -8.57
N THR A 153 -6.88 19.00 -9.41
CA THR A 153 -7.56 19.56 -10.58
C THR A 153 -8.66 20.53 -10.17
N GLY A 154 -8.90 21.56 -10.98
CA GLY A 154 -10.10 22.40 -10.88
C GLY A 154 -11.38 21.66 -11.25
N ASN A 155 -12.51 22.39 -11.29
CA ASN A 155 -13.81 21.83 -11.69
C ASN A 155 -13.99 21.89 -13.22
N ASP A 156 -13.11 21.19 -13.94
CA ASP A 156 -13.05 21.18 -15.41
C ASP A 156 -13.95 20.12 -16.07
N GLY A 157 -14.66 19.31 -15.26
CA GLY A 157 -15.56 18.26 -15.73
C GLY A 157 -14.87 16.97 -16.19
N LEU A 158 -13.55 16.87 -16.04
CA LEU A 158 -12.77 15.68 -16.34
C LEU A 158 -12.53 14.84 -15.06
N THR A 159 -11.86 13.71 -15.20
CA THR A 159 -11.51 12.87 -14.03
C THR A 159 -10.65 13.66 -13.04
N PRO A 160 -11.05 13.72 -11.75
CA PRO A 160 -10.33 14.48 -10.74
C PRO A 160 -9.01 13.80 -10.40
N ILE A 161 -7.97 14.61 -10.20
CA ILE A 161 -6.65 14.15 -9.75
C ILE A 161 -6.29 14.90 -8.47
N VAL A 162 -5.78 14.16 -7.48
CA VAL A 162 -5.25 14.71 -6.22
C VAL A 162 -3.90 14.07 -5.96
N LEU A 163 -2.85 14.89 -5.82
CA LEU A 163 -1.48 14.44 -5.55
C LEU A 163 -0.95 15.12 -4.30
N TYR A 164 -0.17 14.38 -3.53
CA TYR A 164 0.50 14.86 -2.33
C TYR A 164 2.00 14.93 -2.56
N ASP A 165 2.61 16.07 -2.25
CA ASP A 165 4.04 16.31 -2.41
C ASP A 165 4.66 16.79 -1.10
N TYR A 166 5.58 16.01 -0.56
CA TYR A 166 6.30 16.37 0.65
C TYR A 166 7.42 17.37 0.34
N GLN A 167 7.42 18.50 1.06
CA GLN A 167 8.45 19.53 0.92
C GLN A 167 9.04 19.92 2.28
N PRO A 168 10.37 20.00 2.40
CA PRO A 168 11.04 20.44 3.63
C PRO A 168 10.95 21.95 3.86
N SER A 169 10.35 22.71 2.94
CA SER A 169 10.32 24.17 2.97
C SER A 169 9.06 24.72 2.32
N ARG A 170 8.72 25.97 2.67
CA ARG A 170 7.63 26.75 2.06
C ARG A 170 8.12 27.75 0.99
N LYS A 171 9.35 27.58 0.51
CA LYS A 171 9.91 28.46 -0.53
C LYS A 171 9.11 28.25 -1.82
N GLY A 172 8.89 29.33 -2.58
CA GLY A 172 8.22 29.24 -3.89
C GLY A 172 8.88 28.25 -4.85
N SER A 173 10.20 28.01 -4.70
CA SER A 173 10.94 26.99 -5.44
C SER A 173 10.42 25.56 -5.26
N CYS A 174 9.73 25.26 -4.15
CA CYS A 174 9.14 23.94 -3.91
C CYS A 174 7.97 23.70 -4.87
N ALA A 175 7.00 24.62 -4.87
CA ALA A 175 5.88 24.55 -5.81
C ALA A 175 6.31 24.72 -7.26
N GLN A 176 7.32 25.57 -7.53
CA GLN A 176 7.86 25.73 -8.87
C GLN A 176 8.38 24.41 -9.43
N LYS A 177 9.20 23.66 -8.67
CA LYS A 177 9.73 22.36 -9.11
C LYS A 177 8.63 21.33 -9.40
N PHE A 178 7.55 21.35 -8.63
CA PHE A 178 6.41 20.46 -8.87
C PHE A 178 5.65 20.81 -10.15
N LEU A 179 5.58 22.10 -10.50
CA LEU A 179 4.85 22.60 -11.67
C LEU A 179 5.69 22.68 -12.96
N GLU A 180 6.97 22.33 -12.87
CA GLU A 180 7.86 22.23 -14.04
C GLU A 180 7.54 20.95 -14.84
N VAL A 181 7.53 21.09 -16.18
CA VAL A 181 7.23 20.02 -17.16
C VAL A 181 8.53 19.46 -17.73
#